data_AF-A0A439K970-F1
#
_entry.id   AF-A0A439K970-F1
#
_cell.length_a   1.000
_cell.length_b   1.000
_cell.length_c   1.000
_cell.angle_alpha   90.00
_cell.angle_beta   90.00
_cell.angle_gamma   90.00
#
_symmetry.space_group_name_H-M   'P 1'
#
loop_
_entity.id
_entity.type
_entity.pdbx_description
1 polymer ?
#
loop_
_entity_poly.entity_id
_entity_poly.type
_entity_poly.pdbx_seq_one_letter_code
_entity_poly.pdbx_strand_id
1 'polypeptide(L)'
;MAIMIPDVAPDEIIHGPEREVFIALRDQLPDAYRVVHSLPWLRPNRDAVDAPLREGEADFVILHPAYGLLVLEVKGGEEFFARGHLWFRRLVKGERKITNPFEQAKRNMHALTDAVEERTGGRISPDKYAYAYAVVFPEGRVSGPMPLDVADQVLIDVDRMHELERMVEKAISAFSFKVGKLERADFVEMLDVLLPRFQIMRPLSPQIDIGREKLLELTENQALAFRGLFSN
;
A
#
# COMPACT_ATOMS: atom_id res chain seq x y z
N MET A 1 9.17 -10.71 -15.43
CA MET A 1 8.22 -10.80 -14.33
C MET A 1 8.48 -9.64 -13.40
N ALA A 2 7.43 -8.95 -12.96
CA ALA A 2 7.56 -7.82 -12.05
C ALA A 2 8.17 -8.25 -10.72
N ILE A 3 8.80 -7.31 -10.03
CA ILE A 3 9.26 -7.55 -8.66
C ILE A 3 8.11 -7.19 -7.71
N MET A 4 7.55 -8.22 -7.08
CA MET A 4 6.45 -8.10 -6.11
C MET A 4 7.01 -7.72 -4.73
N ILE A 5 6.31 -6.87 -4.01
CA ILE A 5 6.68 -6.40 -2.68
C ILE A 5 5.44 -6.45 -1.77
N PRO A 6 5.41 -7.28 -0.72
CA PRO A 6 6.43 -8.30 -0.40
C PRO A 6 6.46 -9.42 -1.44
N ASP A 7 7.59 -10.13 -1.50
CA ASP A 7 7.74 -11.36 -2.30
C ASP A 7 7.13 -12.53 -1.52
N VAL A 8 5.80 -12.67 -1.62
CA VAL A 8 5.01 -13.72 -0.96
C VAL A 8 4.52 -14.76 -1.95
N ALA A 9 4.33 -15.99 -1.49
CA ALA A 9 3.71 -17.01 -2.33
C ALA A 9 2.23 -16.65 -2.56
N PRO A 10 1.68 -16.85 -3.78
CA PRO A 10 0.28 -16.50 -4.06
C PRO A 10 -0.74 -17.18 -3.13
N ASP A 11 -0.44 -18.38 -2.62
CA ASP A 11 -1.32 -19.10 -1.70
C ASP A 11 -1.47 -18.44 -0.32
N GLU A 12 -0.55 -17.53 0.04
CA GLU A 12 -0.64 -16.71 1.25
C GLU A 12 -1.68 -15.57 1.10
N ILE A 13 -2.10 -15.26 -0.12
CA ILE A 13 -3.11 -14.24 -0.41
C ILE A 13 -4.49 -14.88 -0.27
N ILE A 14 -5.17 -14.54 0.83
CA ILE A 14 -6.46 -15.14 1.23
C ILE A 14 -7.59 -14.73 0.26
N HIS A 15 -7.61 -13.48 -0.18
CA HIS A 15 -8.66 -12.95 -1.04
C HIS A 15 -8.45 -13.40 -2.48
N GLY A 16 -9.36 -14.26 -2.98
CA GLY A 16 -9.30 -14.84 -4.32
C GLY A 16 -9.11 -13.83 -5.45
N PRO A 17 -9.95 -12.78 -5.55
CA PRO A 17 -9.80 -11.72 -6.55
C PRO A 17 -8.43 -11.03 -6.52
N GLU A 18 -7.92 -10.70 -5.33
CA GLU A 18 -6.60 -10.08 -5.17
C GLU A 18 -5.48 -11.03 -5.57
N ARG A 19 -5.59 -12.31 -5.21
CA ARG A 19 -4.62 -13.35 -5.60
C ARG A 19 -4.55 -13.52 -7.12
N GLU A 20 -5.68 -13.51 -7.82
CA GLU A 20 -5.71 -13.57 -9.28
C GLU A 20 -5.01 -12.38 -9.92
N VAL A 21 -5.27 -11.17 -9.42
CA VAL A 21 -4.60 -9.95 -9.88
C VAL A 21 -3.11 -9.98 -9.56
N PHE A 22 -2.71 -10.43 -8.37
CA PHE A 22 -1.31 -10.56 -7.96
C PHE A 22 -0.53 -11.46 -8.93
N ILE A 23 -1.06 -12.65 -9.23
CA ILE A 23 -0.44 -13.60 -10.16
C ILE A 23 -0.34 -12.97 -11.55
N ALA A 24 -1.44 -12.38 -12.04
CA ALA A 24 -1.48 -11.77 -13.36
C ALA A 24 -0.47 -10.60 -13.48
N LEU A 25 -0.37 -9.74 -12.47
CA LEU A 25 0.61 -8.65 -12.45
C LEU A 25 2.05 -9.18 -12.43
N ARG A 26 2.36 -10.17 -11.58
CA ARG A 26 3.68 -10.78 -11.47
C ARG A 26 4.12 -11.39 -12.82
N ASP A 27 3.22 -12.12 -13.47
CA ASP A 27 3.52 -12.91 -14.65
C ASP A 27 3.55 -12.08 -15.93
N GLN A 28 2.69 -11.07 -16.05
CA GLN A 28 2.56 -10.26 -17.26
C GLN A 28 3.49 -9.05 -17.30
N LEU A 29 3.78 -8.41 -16.16
CA LEU A 29 4.62 -7.20 -16.17
C LEU A 29 6.13 -7.54 -16.26
N PRO A 30 6.93 -6.75 -17.00
CA PRO A 30 8.39 -6.85 -17.01
C PRO A 30 9.05 -6.56 -15.65
N ASP A 31 10.32 -6.95 -15.52
CA ASP A 31 11.14 -6.77 -14.30
C ASP A 31 11.49 -5.31 -13.98
N ALA A 32 11.23 -4.39 -14.91
CA ALA A 32 11.31 -2.95 -14.70
C ALA A 32 10.25 -2.42 -13.73
N TYR A 33 9.16 -3.17 -13.52
CA TYR A 33 8.09 -2.80 -12.60
C TYR A 33 8.40 -3.22 -11.15
N ARG A 34 7.98 -2.38 -10.21
CA ARG A 34 7.82 -2.74 -8.79
C ARG A 34 6.33 -2.73 -8.47
N VAL A 35 5.84 -3.80 -7.86
CA VAL A 35 4.42 -3.91 -7.51
C VAL A 35 4.33 -4.11 -6.01
N VAL A 36 3.86 -3.10 -5.30
CA VAL A 36 3.59 -3.18 -3.87
C VAL A 36 2.18 -3.69 -3.68
N HIS A 37 2.01 -4.77 -2.92
CA HIS A 37 0.72 -5.35 -2.57
C HIS A 37 0.36 -4.96 -1.13
N SER A 38 -0.91 -4.60 -0.89
CA SER A 38 -1.45 -4.30 0.44
C SER A 38 -0.64 -3.21 1.16
N LEU A 39 -0.63 -1.99 0.60
CA LEU A 39 0.12 -0.85 1.17
C LEU A 39 -0.79 0.03 2.06
N PRO A 40 -0.72 -0.10 3.39
CA PRO A 40 -1.44 0.78 4.29
C PRO A 40 -0.80 2.17 4.33
N TRP A 41 -1.63 3.19 4.55
CA TRP A 41 -1.18 4.56 4.76
C TRP A 41 -1.99 5.24 5.86
N LEU A 42 -1.34 6.17 6.57
CA LEU A 42 -1.94 6.97 7.62
C LEU A 42 -1.51 8.43 7.43
N ARG A 43 -2.49 9.34 7.39
CA ARG A 43 -2.28 10.76 7.05
C ARG A 43 -3.06 11.65 8.02
N PRO A 44 -2.61 12.88 8.28
CA PRO A 44 -3.43 13.87 8.98
C PRO A 44 -4.76 14.11 8.25
N ASN A 45 -5.84 14.18 9.00
CA ASN A 45 -7.16 14.50 8.50
C ASN A 45 -7.55 15.91 8.91
N ARG A 46 -7.39 16.86 7.99
CA ARG A 46 -7.61 18.29 8.28
C ARG A 46 -9.09 18.68 8.30
N ASP A 47 -9.96 17.80 7.80
CA ASP A 47 -11.40 18.07 7.64
C ASP A 47 -12.25 17.61 8.83
N ALA A 48 -11.67 16.86 9.78
CA ALA A 48 -12.39 16.32 10.93
C ALA A 48 -11.70 16.68 12.25
N VAL A 49 -12.40 17.46 13.08
CA VAL A 49 -11.92 17.86 14.41
C VAL A 49 -11.80 16.65 15.34
N ASP A 50 -12.74 15.71 15.27
CA ASP A 50 -12.80 14.54 16.16
C ASP A 50 -12.06 13.30 15.62
N ALA A 51 -11.50 13.39 14.41
CA ALA A 51 -10.77 12.30 13.77
C ALA A 51 -9.53 12.86 13.06
N PRO A 52 -8.46 13.20 13.82
CA PRO A 52 -7.30 13.94 13.30
C PRO A 52 -6.41 13.13 12.35
N LEU A 53 -6.67 11.82 12.23
CA LEU A 53 -5.97 10.92 11.32
C LEU A 53 -6.99 10.26 10.39
N ARG A 54 -6.53 10.00 9.16
CA ARG A 54 -7.23 9.23 8.15
C ARG A 54 -6.33 8.11 7.71
N GLU A 55 -6.88 6.90 7.69
CA GLU A 55 -6.21 5.71 7.19
C GLU A 55 -6.83 5.24 5.88
N GLY A 56 -6.08 4.40 5.19
CA GLY A 56 -6.53 3.64 4.04
C GLY A 56 -5.46 2.64 3.64
N GLU A 57 -5.78 1.87 2.61
CA GLU A 57 -4.90 0.85 2.07
C GLU A 57 -5.11 0.80 0.57
N ALA A 58 -4.00 0.74 -0.16
CA ALA A 58 -3.99 0.50 -1.59
C ALA A 58 -3.70 -0.98 -1.86
N ASP A 59 -4.61 -1.68 -2.54
CA ASP A 59 -4.46 -3.10 -2.84
C ASP A 59 -3.18 -3.36 -3.64
N PHE A 60 -2.95 -2.55 -4.69
CA PHE A 60 -1.71 -2.56 -5.46
C PHE A 60 -1.21 -1.16 -5.78
N VAL A 61 0.11 -0.96 -5.64
CA VAL A 61 0.84 0.23 -6.10
C VAL A 61 1.89 -0.22 -7.10
N ILE A 62 1.68 0.11 -8.36
CA ILE A 62 2.51 -0.29 -9.49
C ILE A 62 3.40 0.89 -9.85
N LEU A 63 4.71 0.67 -9.83
CA LEU A 63 5.73 1.69 -9.99
C LEU A 63 6.65 1.31 -11.15
N HIS A 64 6.90 2.27 -12.04
CA HIS A 64 7.82 2.12 -13.15
C HIS A 64 8.62 3.42 -13.34
N PRO A 65 9.96 3.37 -13.51
CA PRO A 65 10.77 4.59 -13.58
C PRO A 65 10.41 5.50 -14.76
N ALA A 66 9.93 4.95 -15.88
CA ALA A 66 9.54 5.73 -17.05
C ALA A 66 8.06 6.09 -17.13
N TYR A 67 7.19 5.36 -16.41
CA TYR A 67 5.75 5.56 -16.50
C TYR A 67 5.18 6.21 -15.24
N GLY A 68 5.84 6.08 -14.10
CA GLY A 68 5.42 6.66 -12.82
C GLY A 68 4.66 5.66 -11.96
N LEU A 69 3.57 6.11 -11.33
CA LEU A 69 2.84 5.40 -10.28
C LEU A 69 1.40 5.13 -10.69
N LEU A 70 0.92 3.90 -10.50
CA LEU A 70 -0.49 3.54 -10.66
C LEU A 70 -0.98 2.86 -9.37
N VAL A 71 -2.05 3.39 -8.78
CA VAL A 71 -2.82 2.65 -7.77
C VAL A 71 -3.88 1.81 -8.47
N LEU A 72 -3.87 0.50 -8.22
CA LEU A 72 -4.85 -0.42 -8.75
C LEU A 72 -5.66 -1.03 -7.60
N GLU A 73 -6.96 -0.73 -7.58
CA GLU A 73 -7.90 -1.23 -6.59
C GLU A 73 -8.62 -2.47 -7.13
N VAL A 74 -8.76 -3.51 -6.32
CA VAL A 74 -9.42 -4.76 -6.68
C VAL A 74 -10.85 -4.80 -6.12
N LYS A 75 -11.78 -5.26 -6.95
CA LYS A 75 -13.16 -5.57 -6.55
C LYS A 75 -13.60 -6.90 -7.16
N GLY A 76 -13.88 -7.89 -6.33
CA GLY A 76 -14.40 -9.19 -6.77
C GLY A 76 -15.31 -9.81 -5.73
N GLY A 77 -15.73 -11.06 -5.97
CA GLY A 77 -16.61 -11.84 -5.11
C GLY A 77 -18.11 -11.62 -5.33
N GLU A 78 -18.53 -10.45 -5.83
CA GLU A 78 -19.93 -10.11 -6.05
C GLU A 78 -20.17 -9.23 -7.29
N GLU A 79 -21.43 -9.09 -7.68
CA GLU A 79 -21.85 -8.11 -8.69
C GLU A 79 -21.79 -6.68 -8.09
N PHE A 80 -21.13 -5.77 -8.81
CA PHE A 80 -21.06 -4.35 -8.50
C PHE A 80 -21.81 -3.55 -9.56
N PHE A 81 -22.58 -2.55 -9.15
CA PHE A 81 -23.34 -1.72 -10.09
C PHE A 81 -23.52 -0.30 -9.56
N ALA A 82 -23.66 0.64 -10.48
CA ALA A 82 -23.95 2.04 -10.18
C ALA A 82 -25.43 2.36 -10.46
N ARG A 83 -26.03 3.23 -9.65
CA ARG A 83 -27.29 3.91 -9.95
C ARG A 83 -27.07 5.41 -9.80
N GLY A 84 -26.87 6.10 -10.93
CA GLY A 84 -26.35 7.47 -10.93
C GLY A 84 -24.92 7.51 -10.39
N HIS A 85 -24.65 8.41 -9.45
CA HIS A 85 -23.34 8.55 -8.79
C HIS A 85 -23.14 7.60 -7.58
N LEU A 86 -24.13 6.75 -7.28
CA LEU A 86 -24.09 5.86 -6.13
C LEU A 86 -23.71 4.44 -6.55
N TRP A 87 -22.83 3.83 -5.77
CA TRP A 87 -22.33 2.48 -6.01
C TRP A 87 -22.92 1.48 -5.03
N PHE A 88 -23.19 0.28 -5.53
CA PHE A 88 -23.79 -0.81 -4.78
C PHE A 88 -23.06 -2.12 -5.07
N ARG A 89 -23.10 -3.02 -4.09
CA ARG A 89 -22.72 -4.42 -4.21
C ARG A 89 -23.94 -5.29 -3.99
N ARG A 90 -24.17 -6.27 -4.86
CA ARG A 90 -25.18 -7.33 -4.70
C ARG A 90 -24.72 -8.29 -3.62
N LEU A 91 -25.60 -8.64 -2.69
CA LEU A 91 -25.39 -9.65 -1.67
C LEU A 91 -26.44 -10.77 -1.85
N VAL A 92 -26.21 -11.91 -1.20
CA VAL A 92 -27.20 -13.02 -1.17
C VAL A 92 -28.58 -12.54 -0.70
N LYS A 93 -28.62 -11.56 0.23
CA LYS A 93 -29.85 -10.97 0.75
C LYS A 93 -29.95 -9.47 0.44
N GLY A 94 -29.97 -9.12 -0.84
CA GLY A 94 -30.28 -7.78 -1.31
C GLY A 94 -29.07 -7.04 -1.86
N GLU A 95 -28.99 -5.74 -1.61
CA GLU A 95 -27.89 -4.88 -2.07
C GLU A 95 -27.45 -3.96 -0.95
N ARG A 96 -26.16 -3.62 -0.96
CA ARG A 96 -25.57 -2.70 -0.01
C ARG A 96 -24.92 -1.55 -0.77
N LYS A 97 -25.24 -0.32 -0.35
CA LYS A 97 -24.50 0.87 -0.80
C LYS A 97 -23.05 0.77 -0.33
N ILE A 98 -22.11 0.99 -1.25
CA ILE A 98 -20.68 1.00 -1.00
C ILE A 98 -20.07 2.34 -1.38
N THR A 99 -18.83 2.57 -0.94
CA THR A 99 -18.00 3.63 -1.49
C THR A 99 -17.72 3.34 -2.95
N ASN A 100 -17.73 4.39 -3.78
CA ASN A 100 -17.34 4.29 -5.18
C ASN A 100 -15.90 3.73 -5.27
N PRO A 101 -15.67 2.58 -5.94
CA PRO A 101 -14.34 1.98 -6.07
C PRO A 101 -13.31 2.93 -6.70
N PHE A 102 -13.73 3.75 -7.67
CA PHE A 102 -12.85 4.70 -8.35
C PHE A 102 -12.44 5.85 -7.43
N GLU A 103 -13.36 6.34 -6.60
CA GLU A 103 -13.03 7.35 -5.57
C GLU A 103 -12.13 6.77 -4.46
N GLN A 104 -12.24 5.47 -4.16
CA GLN A 104 -11.31 4.79 -3.25
C GLN A 104 -9.90 4.73 -3.85
N ALA A 105 -9.77 4.26 -5.10
CA ALA A 105 -8.49 4.19 -5.80
C ALA A 105 -7.84 5.57 -5.96
N LYS A 106 -8.63 6.58 -6.35
CA LYS A 106 -8.19 7.97 -6.48
C LYS A 106 -7.72 8.56 -5.15
N ARG A 107 -8.45 8.30 -4.05
CA ARG A 107 -8.05 8.74 -2.71
C ARG A 107 -6.71 8.11 -2.31
N ASN A 108 -6.56 6.81 -2.52
CA ASN A 108 -5.33 6.10 -2.24
C ASN A 108 -4.16 6.68 -3.05
N MET A 109 -4.35 6.89 -4.35
CA MET A 109 -3.36 7.54 -5.23
C MET A 109 -2.91 8.91 -4.69
N HIS A 110 -3.85 9.81 -4.37
CA HIS A 110 -3.49 11.11 -3.81
C HIS A 110 -2.78 11.00 -2.46
N ALA A 111 -3.24 10.13 -1.56
CA ALA A 111 -2.60 9.94 -0.26
C ALA A 111 -1.13 9.49 -0.37
N LEU A 112 -0.82 8.63 -1.35
CA LEU A 112 0.55 8.17 -1.60
C LEU A 112 1.40 9.24 -2.28
N THR A 113 0.87 9.90 -3.32
CA THR A 113 1.57 10.99 -4.02
C THR A 113 1.92 12.14 -3.06
N ASP A 114 0.98 12.56 -2.21
CA ASP A 114 1.23 13.59 -1.20
C ASP A 114 2.26 13.12 -0.16
N ALA A 115 2.23 11.84 0.23
CA ALA A 115 3.21 11.29 1.16
C ALA A 115 4.63 11.27 0.57
N VAL A 116 4.77 10.97 -0.72
CA VAL A 116 6.05 11.05 -1.44
C VAL A 116 6.56 12.48 -1.46
N GLU A 117 5.72 13.44 -1.84
CA GLU A 117 6.12 14.85 -1.90
C GLU A 117 6.57 15.36 -0.51
N GLU A 118 5.77 15.13 0.53
CA GLU A 118 6.08 15.60 1.87
C GLU A 118 7.35 14.97 2.46
N ARG A 119 7.51 13.65 2.33
CA ARG A 119 8.65 12.93 2.94
C ARG A 119 9.95 13.16 2.19
N THR A 120 9.88 13.53 0.91
CA THR A 120 11.05 13.95 0.12
C THR A 120 11.32 15.45 0.25
N GLY A 121 10.54 16.17 1.04
CA GLY A 121 10.67 17.63 1.20
C GLY A 121 10.45 18.39 -0.11
N GLY A 122 9.54 17.91 -0.96
CA GLY A 122 9.19 18.49 -2.25
C GLY A 122 10.17 18.17 -3.38
N ARG A 123 11.23 17.38 -3.14
CA ARG A 123 12.16 16.97 -4.21
C ARG A 123 11.48 16.09 -5.25
N ILE A 124 10.55 15.23 -4.84
CA ILE A 124 9.77 14.37 -5.72
C ILE A 124 8.33 14.84 -5.69
N SER A 125 8.04 15.85 -6.49
CA SER A 125 6.72 16.47 -6.61
C SER A 125 5.88 15.80 -7.71
N PRO A 126 4.53 15.95 -7.67
CA PRO A 126 3.62 15.30 -8.62
C PRO A 126 3.83 15.71 -10.09
N ASP A 127 4.53 16.82 -10.37
CA ASP A 127 4.89 17.26 -11.73
C ASP A 127 6.10 16.52 -12.34
N LYS A 128 6.82 15.71 -11.55
CA LYS A 128 8.00 14.95 -12.00
C LYS A 128 7.72 13.56 -12.53
N TYR A 129 6.56 12.98 -12.21
CA TYR A 129 6.15 11.65 -12.67
C TYR A 129 4.65 11.59 -12.92
N ALA A 130 4.19 10.75 -13.84
CA ALA A 130 2.77 10.52 -14.00
C ALA A 130 2.26 9.67 -12.82
N TYR A 131 1.09 10.02 -12.30
CA TYR A 131 0.41 9.24 -11.27
C TYR A 131 -1.05 9.04 -11.69
N ALA A 132 -1.54 7.81 -11.54
CA ALA A 132 -2.83 7.38 -12.03
C ALA A 132 -3.50 6.43 -11.05
N TYR A 133 -4.78 6.16 -11.29
CA TYR A 133 -5.52 5.13 -10.60
C TYR A 133 -6.35 4.29 -11.58
N ALA A 134 -6.63 3.06 -11.21
CA ALA A 134 -7.52 2.16 -11.93
C ALA A 134 -8.24 1.22 -10.95
N VAL A 135 -9.34 0.61 -11.41
CA VAL A 135 -10.07 -0.42 -10.68
C VAL A 135 -10.15 -1.67 -11.54
N VAL A 136 -9.81 -2.81 -10.97
CA VAL A 136 -9.91 -4.12 -11.61
C VAL A 136 -11.00 -4.98 -10.99
N PHE A 137 -11.82 -5.55 -11.86
CA PHE A 137 -12.87 -6.52 -11.54
C PHE A 137 -12.49 -7.87 -12.16
N PRO A 138 -11.60 -8.66 -11.53
CA PRO A 138 -11.02 -9.86 -12.16
C PRO A 138 -12.08 -10.93 -12.49
N GLU A 139 -13.17 -10.97 -11.73
CA GLU A 139 -14.28 -11.91 -11.89
C GLU A 139 -15.53 -11.25 -12.50
N GLY A 140 -15.50 -9.93 -12.70
CA GLY A 140 -16.65 -9.14 -13.15
C GLY A 140 -16.53 -8.75 -14.62
N ARG A 141 -17.64 -8.80 -15.35
CA ARG A 141 -17.74 -8.31 -16.74
C ARG A 141 -18.58 -7.05 -16.77
N VAL A 142 -18.07 -5.99 -17.40
CA VAL A 142 -18.85 -4.76 -17.54
C VAL A 142 -19.92 -4.92 -18.62
N SER A 143 -21.10 -4.39 -18.33
CA SER A 143 -22.20 -4.29 -19.31
C SER A 143 -22.97 -2.99 -19.11
N GLY A 144 -23.50 -2.45 -20.21
CA GLY A 144 -24.23 -1.18 -20.21
C GLY A 144 -23.34 0.07 -20.26
N PRO A 145 -23.95 1.26 -20.16
CA PRO A 145 -23.21 2.52 -20.19
C PRO A 145 -22.42 2.74 -18.89
N MET A 146 -21.17 3.20 -19.02
CA MET A 146 -20.36 3.59 -17.86
C MET A 146 -20.88 4.91 -17.25
N PRO A 147 -20.81 5.07 -15.92
CA PRO A 147 -21.01 6.36 -15.26
C PRO A 147 -20.07 7.44 -15.80
N LEU A 148 -20.46 8.72 -15.69
CA LEU A 148 -19.69 9.86 -16.23
C LEU A 148 -18.31 10.01 -15.58
N ASP A 149 -18.16 9.58 -14.34
CA ASP A 149 -16.93 9.59 -13.54
C ASP A 149 -16.03 8.37 -13.80
N VAL A 150 -16.40 7.48 -14.73
CA VAL A 150 -15.64 6.27 -15.07
C VAL A 150 -15.26 6.29 -16.54
N ALA A 151 -13.96 6.11 -16.81
CA ALA A 151 -13.43 6.02 -18.16
C ALA A 151 -12.90 4.61 -18.46
N ASP A 152 -12.95 4.21 -19.73
CA ASP A 152 -12.50 2.87 -20.18
C ASP A 152 -11.02 2.58 -19.84
N GLN A 153 -10.20 3.62 -19.80
CA GLN A 153 -8.76 3.55 -19.50
C GLN A 153 -8.49 3.13 -18.05
N VAL A 154 -9.41 3.37 -17.12
CA VAL A 154 -9.23 3.15 -15.68
C VAL A 154 -10.07 1.99 -15.13
N LEU A 155 -10.87 1.36 -15.99
CA LEU A 155 -11.65 0.18 -15.65
C LEU A 155 -11.02 -1.03 -16.34
N ILE A 156 -10.72 -2.07 -15.56
CA ILE A 156 -10.27 -3.36 -16.06
C ILE A 156 -11.29 -4.41 -15.61
N ASP A 157 -11.86 -5.14 -16.54
CA ASP A 157 -12.80 -6.23 -16.27
C ASP A 157 -12.19 -7.58 -16.67
N VAL A 158 -12.91 -8.67 -16.40
CA VAL A 158 -12.44 -10.05 -16.64
C VAL A 158 -11.89 -10.27 -18.05
N ASP A 159 -12.45 -9.60 -19.07
CA ASP A 159 -11.99 -9.73 -20.46
C ASP A 159 -10.58 -9.18 -20.68
N ARG A 160 -10.15 -8.22 -19.86
CA ARG A 160 -8.86 -7.52 -19.99
C ARG A 160 -7.80 -8.03 -19.01
N MET A 161 -8.11 -9.04 -18.20
CA MET A 161 -7.18 -9.64 -17.24
C MET A 161 -5.95 -10.31 -17.88
N HIS A 162 -6.03 -10.69 -19.16
CA HIS A 162 -4.92 -11.33 -19.88
C HIS A 162 -3.92 -10.33 -20.49
N GLU A 163 -4.17 -9.03 -20.34
CA GLU A 163 -3.39 -7.95 -20.94
C GLU A 163 -3.15 -6.78 -19.95
N LEU A 164 -2.92 -7.12 -18.68
CA LEU A 164 -2.73 -6.15 -17.60
C LEU A 164 -1.57 -5.20 -17.85
N GLU A 165 -0.47 -5.64 -18.48
CA GLU A 165 0.63 -4.74 -18.84
C GLU A 165 0.11 -3.57 -19.71
N ARG A 166 -0.62 -3.89 -20.78
CA ARG A 166 -1.22 -2.91 -21.68
C ARG A 166 -2.22 -2.01 -20.95
N MET A 167 -3.02 -2.57 -20.05
CA MET A 167 -4.01 -1.81 -19.29
C MET A 167 -3.38 -0.88 -18.26
N VAL A 168 -2.30 -1.29 -17.61
CA VAL A 168 -1.51 -0.46 -16.70
C VAL A 168 -0.91 0.73 -17.45
N GLU A 169 -0.27 0.48 -18.60
CA GLU A 169 0.28 1.55 -19.44
C GLU A 169 -0.82 2.51 -19.93
N LYS A 170 -1.95 1.96 -20.40
CA LYS A 170 -3.11 2.74 -20.85
C LYS A 170 -3.66 3.62 -19.74
N ALA A 171 -3.83 3.09 -18.52
CA ALA A 171 -4.31 3.85 -17.37
C ALA A 171 -3.37 5.01 -17.04
N ILE A 172 -2.05 4.75 -16.96
CA ILE A 172 -1.05 5.79 -16.67
C ILE A 172 -1.05 6.86 -17.76
N SER A 173 -1.07 6.46 -19.03
CA SER A 173 -1.03 7.39 -20.17
C SER A 173 -2.23 8.34 -20.21
N ALA A 174 -3.38 7.93 -19.66
CA ALA A 174 -4.59 8.75 -19.61
C ALA A 174 -4.46 9.97 -18.66
N PHE A 175 -3.55 9.91 -17.68
CA PHE A 175 -3.29 11.01 -16.74
C PHE A 175 -1.97 11.74 -17.03
N SER A 176 -1.15 11.22 -17.95
CA SER A 176 0.18 11.77 -18.24
C SER A 176 0.10 12.98 -19.17
N PHE A 177 0.06 14.19 -18.58
CA PHE A 177 0.30 15.42 -19.32
C PHE A 177 1.78 15.81 -19.23
N LYS A 178 2.57 15.47 -20.25
CA LYS A 178 3.96 15.94 -20.45
C LYS A 178 4.88 15.76 -19.24
N VAL A 179 4.81 14.61 -18.58
CA VAL A 179 5.70 14.34 -17.45
C VAL A 179 6.95 13.58 -17.89
N GLY A 180 8.10 13.95 -17.35
CA GLY A 180 9.39 13.33 -17.65
C GLY A 180 9.53 11.94 -17.01
N LYS A 181 10.58 11.22 -17.43
CA LYS A 181 11.03 9.97 -16.77
C LYS A 181 11.65 10.33 -15.41
N LEU A 182 11.35 9.55 -14.36
CA LEU A 182 12.04 9.71 -13.08
C LEU A 182 13.50 9.30 -13.22
N GLU A 183 14.38 10.15 -12.69
CA GLU A 183 15.77 9.78 -12.48
C GLU A 183 15.87 8.58 -11.54
N ARG A 184 16.91 7.76 -11.72
CA ARG A 184 17.07 6.53 -10.92
C ARG A 184 17.13 6.82 -9.41
N ALA A 185 17.77 7.93 -9.02
CA ALA A 185 17.86 8.34 -7.62
C ALA A 185 16.47 8.68 -7.06
N ASP A 186 15.68 9.49 -7.78
CA ASP A 186 14.33 9.87 -7.39
C ASP A 186 13.43 8.61 -7.30
N PHE A 187 13.53 7.68 -8.24
CA PHE A 187 12.75 6.43 -8.19
C PHE A 187 13.08 5.56 -6.97
N VAL A 188 14.37 5.45 -6.60
CA VAL A 188 14.78 4.71 -5.40
C VAL A 188 14.32 5.42 -4.13
N GLU A 189 14.46 6.75 -4.05
CA GLU A 189 14.00 7.53 -2.91
C GLU A 189 12.46 7.45 -2.73
N MET A 190 11.70 7.45 -3.84
CA MET A 190 10.26 7.22 -3.82
C MET A 190 9.91 5.85 -3.20
N LEU A 191 10.62 4.79 -3.59
CA LEU A 191 10.44 3.46 -3.01
C LEU A 191 10.78 3.44 -1.51
N ASP A 192 11.91 4.02 -1.11
CA ASP A 192 12.33 4.09 0.30
C ASP A 192 11.32 4.85 1.16
N VAL A 193 10.67 5.88 0.60
CA VAL A 193 9.65 6.67 1.29
C VAL A 193 8.32 5.92 1.44
N LEU A 194 7.91 5.19 0.41
CA LEU A 194 6.70 4.36 0.43
C LEU A 194 6.88 3.10 1.29
N LEU A 195 8.09 2.55 1.32
CA LEU A 195 8.45 1.31 2.00
C LEU A 195 9.62 1.54 2.98
N PRO A 196 9.44 2.39 4.01
CA PRO A 196 10.52 2.75 4.89
C PRO A 196 10.96 1.57 5.75
N ARG A 197 12.27 1.44 5.94
CA ARG A 197 12.83 0.54 6.95
C ARG A 197 12.83 1.24 8.29
N PHE A 198 12.10 0.69 9.26
CA PHE A 198 12.02 1.19 10.62
C PHE A 198 12.44 0.11 11.60
N GLN A 199 13.28 0.47 12.57
CA GLN A 199 13.76 -0.43 13.61
C GLN A 199 13.60 0.23 14.98
N ILE A 200 12.90 -0.44 15.89
CA ILE A 200 12.86 -0.05 17.30
C ILE A 200 13.98 -0.83 18.01
N MET A 201 14.98 -0.11 18.51
CA MET A 201 16.03 -0.71 19.33
C MET A 201 15.61 -0.76 20.80
N ARG A 202 15.97 -1.84 21.49
CA ARG A 202 15.82 -1.92 22.94
C ARG A 202 16.91 -1.05 23.60
N PRO A 203 16.56 -0.08 24.46
CA PRO A 203 17.56 0.64 25.22
C PRO A 203 18.32 -0.33 26.14
N LEU A 204 19.63 -0.16 26.27
CA LEU A 204 20.49 -0.99 27.14
C LEU A 204 20.33 -0.64 28.63
N SER A 205 19.86 0.57 28.95
CA SER A 205 19.78 1.08 30.33
C SER A 205 18.97 0.17 31.28
N PRO A 206 17.78 -0.34 30.91
CA PRO A 206 17.04 -1.28 31.75
C PRO A 206 17.80 -2.58 32.05
N GLN A 207 18.78 -2.98 31.22
CA GLN A 207 19.60 -4.17 31.47
C GLN A 207 20.75 -3.87 32.43
N ILE A 208 21.29 -2.65 32.37
CA ILE A 208 22.34 -2.18 33.28
C ILE A 208 21.77 -2.07 34.70
N ASP A 209 20.56 -1.53 34.84
CA ASP A 209 19.92 -1.40 36.16
C ASP A 209 19.63 -2.76 36.79
N ILE A 210 19.11 -3.72 36.02
CA ILE A 210 18.94 -5.12 36.45
C ILE A 210 20.28 -5.76 36.84
N GLY A 211 21.34 -5.50 36.06
CA GLY A 211 22.69 -5.99 36.39
C GLY A 211 23.25 -5.39 37.67
N ARG A 212 22.97 -4.12 37.93
CA ARG A 212 23.42 -3.39 39.14
C ARG A 212 22.69 -3.87 40.38
N GLU A 213 21.38 -4.08 40.32
CA GLU A 213 20.60 -4.66 41.42
C GLU A 213 21.12 -6.05 41.79
N LYS A 214 21.41 -6.89 40.79
CA LYS A 214 21.94 -8.24 41.01
C LYS A 214 23.36 -8.24 41.61
N LEU A 215 24.20 -7.28 41.24
CA LEU A 215 25.52 -7.08 41.86
C LEU A 215 25.39 -6.65 43.32
N LEU A 216 24.45 -5.76 43.65
CA LEU A 216 24.19 -5.33 45.02
C LEU A 216 23.72 -6.50 45.89
N GLU A 217 22.75 -7.29 45.42
CA GLU A 217 22.28 -8.51 46.11
C GLU A 217 23.43 -9.50 46.36
N LEU A 218 24.30 -9.72 45.36
CA LEU A 218 25.45 -10.61 45.52
C LEU A 218 26.46 -10.08 46.55
N THR A 219 26.72 -8.77 46.57
CA THR A 219 27.62 -8.16 47.57
C THR A 219 27.05 -8.22 48.98
N GLU A 220 25.74 -8.05 49.16
CA GLU A 220 25.09 -8.18 50.47
C GLU A 220 25.15 -9.62 50.99
N ASN A 221 24.89 -10.60 50.11
CA ASN A 221 25.01 -12.01 50.45
C ASN A 221 26.44 -12.42 50.81
N GLN A 222 27.46 -11.91 50.10
CA GLN A 222 28.86 -12.11 50.45
C GLN A 222 29.20 -11.50 51.82
N ALA A 223 28.73 -10.28 52.11
CA ALA A 223 28.96 -9.62 53.39
C ALA A 223 28.32 -10.39 54.57
N LEU A 224 27.12 -10.94 54.38
CA LEU A 224 26.44 -11.80 55.35
C LEU A 224 27.20 -13.11 55.58
N ALA A 225 27.66 -13.79 54.52
CA ALA A 225 28.44 -15.01 54.63
C ALA A 225 29.77 -14.79 55.38
N PHE A 226 30.47 -13.68 55.10
CA PHE A 226 31.70 -13.33 55.82
C PHE A 226 31.44 -13.08 57.31
N ARG A 227 30.37 -12.36 57.69
CA ARG A 227 30.03 -12.17 59.11
C ARG A 227 29.75 -13.49 59.82
N GLY A 228 29.05 -14.42 59.17
CA GLY A 228 28.78 -15.76 59.72
C GLY A 228 30.06 -16.57 59.98
N LEU A 229 31.09 -16.42 59.15
CA LEU A 229 32.38 -17.10 59.33
C LEU A 229 33.21 -16.57 60.51
N PHE A 230 33.03 -15.30 60.89
CA PHE A 230 33.71 -14.67 62.03
C PHE A 230 32.89 -14.71 63.34
N SER A 231 31.74 -15.40 63.34
CA SER A 231 30.82 -15.50 64.49
C SER A 231 30.92 -16.85 65.23
N ASN A 232 31.93 -17.68 64.92
CA ASN A 232 32.24 -18.95 65.60
C ASN A 232 33.63 -18.90 66.24
#